data_AF-A0A529T025-F1
#
_entry.id   AF-A0A529T025-F1
#
_cell.length_a   1.000
_cell.length_b   1.000
_cell.length_c   1.000
_cell.angle_alpha   90.00
_cell.angle_beta   90.00
_cell.angle_gamma   90.00
#
_symmetry.space_group_name_H-M   'P 1'
#
loop_
_entity.id
_entity.type
_entity.pdbx_description
1 polymer ?
#
loop_
_entity_poly.entity_id
_entity_poly.type
_entity_poly.pdbx_seq_one_letter_code
_entity_poly.pdbx_strand_id
1 'polypeptide(L)' 'YASLLDEKRAYHPSEQVQGGAKTMLDELFRWSEALKTLRAAE' A
#
# COMPACT_ATOMS: atom_id res chain seq x y z
N TYR A 1 -19.80 -4.23 5.74
CA TYR A 1 -18.53 -4.08 6.49
C TYR A 1 -18.44 -5.08 7.64
N ALA A 2 -19.42 -5.12 8.56
CA ALA A 2 -19.43 -6.09 9.67
C ALA A 2 -19.34 -7.57 9.23
N SER A 3 -19.86 -7.91 8.05
CA SER A 3 -19.78 -9.25 7.44
C SER A 3 -18.40 -9.64 6.90
N LEU A 4 -17.44 -8.71 6.86
CA LEU A 4 -16.08 -8.94 6.35
C LEU A 4 -15.06 -9.16 7.48
N LEU A 5 -15.52 -9.11 8.73
CA LEU A 5 -14.67 -9.20 9.90
C LEU A 5 -14.80 -10.60 10.52
N ASP A 6 -13.69 -11.12 11.04
CA ASP A 6 -13.69 -12.34 11.84
C ASP A 6 -14.31 -12.12 13.24
N GLU A 7 -14.35 -13.17 14.05
CA GLU A 7 -14.88 -13.16 15.41
C GLU A 7 -14.17 -12.15 16.34
N LYS A 8 -12.93 -11.76 16.02
CA LYS A 8 -12.13 -10.76 16.74
C LYS A 8 -12.27 -9.36 16.13
N ARG A 9 -13.20 -9.19 15.19
CA ARG A 9 -13.42 -7.96 14.41
C ARG A 9 -12.21 -7.59 13.55
N ALA A 10 -11.36 -8.55 13.19
CA ALA A 10 -10.24 -8.35 12.29
C ALA A 10 -10.67 -8.55 10.83
N TYR A 11 -10.22 -7.66 9.96
CA TYR A 11 -10.40 -7.79 8.51
C TYR A 11 -9.21 -8.54 7.91
N HIS A 12 -9.51 -9.60 7.16
CA HIS A 12 -8.50 -10.39 6.46
C HIS A 12 -8.65 -10.18 4.95
N PRO A 13 -7.88 -9.27 4.34
CA PRO A 13 -7.95 -9.03 2.90
C PRO A 13 -7.50 -10.28 2.13
N SER A 14 -8.12 -10.53 0.97
CA SER A 14 -7.68 -11.59 0.06
C SER A 14 -6.26 -11.35 -0.44
N GLU A 15 -5.59 -12.40 -0.89
CA GLU A 15 -4.24 -12.32 -1.45
C GLU A 15 -4.14 -11.28 -2.58
N GLN A 16 -5.16 -11.20 -3.45
CA GLN A 16 -5.23 -10.19 -4.51
C GLN A 16 -5.23 -8.76 -3.96
N VAL A 17 -6.01 -8.51 -2.90
CA VAL A 17 -6.07 -7.18 -2.26
C VAL A 17 -4.75 -6.85 -1.57
N GLN A 18 -4.14 -7.82 -0.88
CA GLN A 18 -2.84 -7.66 -0.25
C GLN A 18 -1.74 -7.37 -1.28
N GLY A 19 -1.68 -8.14 -2.37
CA GLY A 19 -0.72 -7.97 -3.45
C GLY A 19 -0.87 -6.63 -4.15
N GLY A 20 -2.09 -6.24 -4.52
CA GLY A 20 -2.36 -4.95 -5.13
C GLY A 20 -1.99 -3.77 -4.21
N ALA A 21 -2.34 -3.86 -2.92
CA ALA A 21 -1.97 -2.84 -1.94
C ALA A 21 -0.44 -2.69 -1.81
N LYS A 22 0.29 -3.82 -1.77
CA LYS A 22 1.75 -3.81 -1.74
C LYS A 22 2.34 -3.12 -2.98
N THR A 23 1.90 -3.51 -4.18
CA THR A 23 2.38 -2.89 -5.43
C THR A 23 2.16 -1.38 -5.44
N MET A 24 0.99 -0.90 -5.01
CA MET A 24 0.72 0.54 -4.96
C MET A 24 1.64 1.27 -3.98
N LEU A 25 1.87 0.70 -2.79
CA LEU A 25 2.78 1.28 -1.80
C LEU A 25 4.23 1.30 -2.30
N ASP A 26 4.66 0.25 -3.00
CA ASP A 26 6.00 0.16 -3.59
C ASP A 26 6.19 1.26 -4.66
N GLU A 27 5.22 1.48 -5.55
CA GLU A 27 5.30 2.55 -6.55
C GLU A 27 5.30 3.95 -5.94
N LEU A 28 4.44 4.20 -4.95
CA LEU A 28 4.43 5.48 -4.22
C LEU A 28 5.78 5.76 -3.57
N PHE A 29 6.37 4.74 -2.93
CA PHE A 29 7.70 4.87 -2.33
C PHE A 29 8.76 5.19 -3.38
N ARG A 30 8.80 4.44 -4.49
CA ARG A 30 9.74 4.65 -5.60
C ARG A 30 9.66 6.07 -6.16
N TRP A 31 8.46 6.58 -6.40
CA TRP A 31 8.29 7.95 -6.89
C TRP A 31 8.68 8.99 -5.85
N SER A 32 8.41 8.74 -4.55
CA SER A 32 8.85 9.65 -3.49
C SER A 32 10.37 9.81 -3.43
N GLU A 33 11.12 8.73 -3.64
CA GLU A 33 12.59 8.76 -3.69
C GLU A 33 13.10 9.48 -4.94
N ALA A 34 12.51 9.20 -6.10
CA ALA A 34 12.86 9.88 -7.35
C ALA A 34 12.65 11.40 -7.23
N LEU A 35 11.53 11.84 -6.64
CA LEU A 35 11.24 13.26 -6.45
C LEU A 35 12.24 13.95 -5.51
N LYS A 36 12.72 13.27 -4.46
CA LYS A 36 13.78 13.80 -3.60
C LYS A 36 15.07 14.03 -4.37
N THR A 37 15.46 13.09 -5.23
CA THR A 37 16.67 13.24 -6.05
C THR A 37 16.56 14.39 -7.04
N LEU A 38 15.39 14.60 -7.65
CA LEU A 38 15.15 15.71 -8.56
C LEU A 38 15.26 17.06 -7.85
N ARG A 39 14.64 17.19 -6.66
CA ARG A 39 14.72 18.42 -5.86
C ARG A 39 16.13 18.73 -5.38
N ALA A 40 16.95 17.72 -5.10
CA ALA A 40 18.33 17.92 -4.67
C ALA A 40 19.27 18.33 -5.83
N ALA A 41 18.83 18.17 -7.07
CA ALA A 41 19.57 18.55 -8.27
C ALA A 41 19.25 19.98 -8.77
N GLU A 42 18.28 20.66 -8.17
CA GLU A 42 17.95 22.09 -8.36
C GLU A 42 18.76 22.99 -7.42
#